data_AF-A0A258KDA9-F1
#
_entry.id   AF-A0A258KDA9-F1
#
_cell.length_a   1.000
_cell.length_b   1.000
_cell.length_c   1.000
_cell.angle_alpha   90.00
_cell.angle_beta   90.00
_cell.angle_gamma   90.00
#
_symmetry.space_group_name_H-M   'P 1'
#
loop_
_entity.id
_entity.type
_entity.pdbx_description
1 polymer ?
#
loop_
_entity_poly.entity_id
_entity_poly.type
_entity_poly.pdbx_seq_one_letter_code
_entity_poly.pdbx_strand_id
1 'polypeptide(L)'
;RNGQPINFQIDAFNYNQWGLISGKVVDISDDIIFSDQGVPVFKVRCVLEGDYLKLKNNYRGYLKKGMSFTARFLVAERTLFELLYDKLDDWLNPNLSATSPEI
;
A
#
# COMPACT_ATOMS: atom_id res chain seq x y z
N ARG A 1 4.47 11.83 -1.38
CA ARG A 1 4.46 13.32 -1.45
C ARG A 1 3.16 13.86 -0.87
N ASN A 2 3.15 15.09 -0.37
CA ASN A 2 1.91 15.75 0.07
C ASN A 2 0.92 15.84 -1.09
N GLY A 3 -0.36 15.58 -0.81
CA GLY A 3 -1.43 15.53 -1.81
C GLY A 3 -1.50 14.27 -2.67
N GLN A 4 -0.60 13.28 -2.47
CA GLN A 4 -0.63 12.04 -3.24
C GLN A 4 -1.89 11.21 -2.92
N PRO A 5 -2.58 10.66 -3.93
CA PRO A 5 -3.72 9.77 -3.72
C PRO A 5 -3.25 8.42 -3.14
N ILE A 6 -4.03 7.91 -2.18
CA ILE A 6 -3.77 6.66 -1.47
C ILE A 6 -5.09 5.89 -1.36
N ASN A 7 -5.01 4.56 -1.37
CA ASN A 7 -6.13 3.71 -1.06
C ASN A 7 -5.92 2.98 0.28
N PHE A 8 -6.97 2.91 1.08
CA PHE A 8 -6.96 2.29 2.40
C PHE A 8 -7.82 1.03 2.39
N GLN A 9 -7.22 -0.09 2.76
CA GLN A 9 -7.90 -1.34 3.01
C GLN A 9 -8.19 -1.44 4.51
N ILE A 10 -9.46 -1.56 4.88
CA ILE A 10 -9.86 -1.67 6.28
C ILE A 10 -9.90 -3.14 6.66
N ASP A 11 -9.16 -3.54 7.68
CA ASP A 11 -8.96 -4.97 7.98
C ASP A 11 -10.26 -5.66 8.45
N ALA A 12 -11.16 -4.89 9.06
CA ALA A 12 -12.48 -5.36 9.49
C ALA A 12 -13.46 -5.62 8.33
N PHE A 13 -13.15 -5.18 7.11
CA PHE A 13 -14.01 -5.34 5.94
C PHE A 13 -13.32 -6.19 4.87
N ASN A 14 -14.05 -7.15 4.29
CA ASN A 14 -13.54 -7.95 3.18
C ASN A 14 -13.36 -7.07 1.92
N TYR A 15 -12.11 -6.83 1.52
CA TYR A 15 -11.78 -5.93 0.41
C TYR A 15 -12.44 -6.33 -0.92
N ASN A 16 -12.68 -7.62 -1.17
CA ASN A 16 -13.32 -8.09 -2.41
C ASN A 16 -14.79 -7.68 -2.51
N GLN A 17 -15.44 -7.45 -1.38
CA GLN A 17 -16.86 -7.09 -1.30
C GLN A 17 -17.05 -5.59 -1.06
N TRP A 18 -16.26 -5.04 -0.15
CA TRP A 18 -16.39 -3.67 0.34
C TRP A 18 -15.53 -2.68 -0.43
N GLY A 19 -14.47 -3.14 -1.10
CA GLY A 19 -13.52 -2.29 -1.79
C GLY A 19 -12.50 -1.63 -0.87
N LEU A 20 -12.02 -0.46 -1.31
CA LEU A 20 -11.02 0.35 -0.62
C LEU A 20 -11.56 1.77 -0.45
N ILE A 21 -11.02 2.50 0.53
CA ILE A 21 -11.35 3.90 0.76
C ILE A 21 -10.25 4.75 0.16
N SER A 22 -10.64 5.72 -0.66
CA SER A 22 -9.68 6.70 -1.18
C SER A 22 -9.35 7.76 -0.13
N GLY A 23 -8.14 8.28 -0.22
CA GLY A 23 -7.65 9.33 0.65
C GLY A 23 -6.40 9.98 0.08
N LYS A 24 -5.84 10.92 0.83
CA LYS A 24 -4.69 11.71 0.40
C LYS A 24 -3.66 11.86 1.52
N VAL A 25 -2.38 11.92 1.15
CA VAL A 25 -1.33 12.35 2.08
C VAL A 25 -1.56 13.81 2.43
N VAL A 26 -1.64 14.11 3.71
CA VAL A 26 -1.68 15.49 4.21
C VAL A 26 -0.26 15.93 4.56
N ASP A 27 0.52 15.05 5.18
CA ASP A 27 1.82 15.39 5.72
C ASP A 27 2.71 14.16 5.89
N ILE A 28 4.01 14.36 5.78
CA ILE A 28 5.05 13.35 5.98
C ILE A 28 6.04 13.97 6.97
N SER A 29 6.21 13.32 8.12
CA SER A 29 7.16 13.75 9.14
C SER A 29 8.59 13.66 8.62
N ASP A 30 9.39 14.71 8.85
CA ASP A 30 10.83 14.69 8.58
C ASP A 30 11.61 13.86 9.64
N ASP A 31 11.00 13.65 10.81
CA ASP A 31 11.58 12.85 11.88
C ASP A 31 11.44 11.34 11.62
N ILE A 32 12.54 10.62 11.85
CA ILE A 32 12.59 9.16 11.87
C ILE A 32 12.19 8.65 13.24
N ILE A 33 11.28 7.68 13.29
CA ILE A 33 10.93 6.94 14.50
C ILE A 33 11.34 5.48 14.34
N PHE A 34 11.66 4.81 15.45
CA PHE A 34 11.91 3.37 15.43
C PHE A 34 10.60 2.62 15.66
N SER A 35 10.31 1.65 14.80
CA SER A 35 9.24 0.69 15.01
C SER A 35 9.56 -0.23 16.21
N ASP A 36 8.57 -0.98 16.69
CA ASP A 36 8.75 -1.98 17.75
C ASP A 36 9.82 -3.03 17.41
N GLN A 37 10.06 -3.26 16.12
CA GLN A 37 11.09 -4.17 15.60
C GLN A 37 12.46 -3.49 15.42
N GLY A 38 12.62 -2.24 15.83
CA GLY A 38 13.88 -1.48 15.70
C GLY A 38 14.18 -0.97 14.28
N VAL A 39 13.24 -1.09 13.35
CA VAL A 39 13.41 -0.58 11.98
C VAL A 39 13.05 0.92 11.93
N PRO A 40 13.89 1.78 11.33
CA PRO A 40 13.58 3.19 11.16
C PRO A 40 12.44 3.39 10.16
N VAL A 41 11.43 4.17 10.55
CA VAL A 41 10.24 4.46 9.73
C VAL A 41 9.87 5.94 9.81
N PHE A 42 9.18 6.42 8.77
CA PHE A 42 8.61 7.77 8.73
C PHE A 42 7.12 7.74 9.08
N LYS A 43 6.67 8.72 9.87
CA LYS A 43 5.26 8.87 10.19
C LYS A 43 4.55 9.67 9.10
N VAL A 44 3.51 9.09 8.50
CA VAL A 44 2.71 9.75 7.47
C VAL A 44 1.30 10.03 8.00
N ARG A 45 0.82 11.27 7.85
CA ARG A 45 -0.57 11.63 8.13
C ARG A 45 -1.36 11.69 6.84
N CYS A 46 -2.49 11.01 6.83
CA CYS A 46 -3.40 10.96 5.69
C CYS A 46 -4.81 11.37 6.12
N VAL A 47 -5.59 11.83 5.15
CA VAL A 47 -7.02 12.07 5.29
C VAL A 47 -7.79 11.09 4.43
N LEU A 48 -8.87 10.55 4.97
CA LEU A 48 -9.81 9.70 4.24
C LEU A 48 -10.84 10.60 3.54
N GLU A 49 -11.20 10.29 2.30
CA GLU A 49 -12.23 11.04 1.55
C GLU A 49 -13.66 10.60 1.90
N GLY A 50 -13.80 9.52 2.68
CA GLY A 50 -15.08 9.03 3.17
C GLY A 50 -14.97 8.31 4.50
N ASP A 51 -16.08 8.23 5.21
CA ASP A 51 -16.23 7.60 6.52
C ASP A 51 -17.04 6.30 6.46
N TYR A 52 -17.36 5.81 5.26
CA TYR A 52 -18.04 4.52 5.08
C TYR A 52 -17.58 3.79 3.81
N LEU A 53 -17.71 2.47 3.83
CA LEU A 53 -17.69 1.61 2.65
C LEU A 53 -19.09 1.12 2.32
N LYS A 54 -19.32 0.80 1.04
CA LYS A 54 -20.64 0.43 0.53
C LYS A 54 -20.58 -0.90 -0.21
N LEU A 55 -21.44 -1.83 0.20
CA LEU A 55 -21.63 -3.09 -0.52
C LEU A 55 -22.48 -2.90 -1.78
N LYS A 56 -22.41 -3.88 -2.70
CA LYS A 56 -23.22 -3.91 -3.92
C LYS A 56 -24.73 -3.80 -3.66
N ASN A 57 -25.19 -4.32 -2.51
CA ASN A 57 -26.58 -4.24 -2.04
C ASN A 57 -26.93 -2.91 -1.36
N ASN A 58 -26.10 -1.87 -1.50
CA ASN A 58 -26.31 -0.54 -0.94
C ASN A 58 -26.16 -0.41 0.59
N TYR A 59 -25.80 -1.49 1.29
CA TYR A 59 -25.51 -1.44 2.73
C TYR A 59 -24.22 -0.66 3.02
N ARG A 60 -24.23 0.19 4.05
CA ARG A 60 -23.11 1.06 4.44
C ARG A 60 -22.47 0.57 5.73
N GLY A 61 -21.17 0.36 5.68
CA GLY A 61 -20.32 0.03 6.83
C GLY A 61 -19.51 1.26 7.19
N TYR A 62 -19.84 1.87 8.32
CA TYR A 62 -19.15 3.08 8.78
C TYR A 62 -17.83 2.75 9.46
N LEU A 63 -16.85 3.59 9.20
CA LEU A 63 -15.54 3.54 9.81
C LEU A 63 -15.59 4.19 11.19
N LYS A 64 -14.87 3.58 12.13
CA LYS A 64 -14.76 4.08 13.49
C LYS A 64 -13.30 4.26 13.86
N LYS A 65 -13.05 5.19 14.77
CA LYS A 65 -11.73 5.36 15.39
C LYS A 65 -11.31 4.04 16.04
N GLY A 66 -10.02 3.71 15.93
CA GLY A 66 -9.44 2.48 16.46
C GLY A 66 -9.50 1.28 15.50
N MET A 67 -10.14 1.40 14.34
CA MET A 67 -10.02 0.39 13.29
C MET A 67 -8.60 0.41 12.70
N SER A 68 -8.03 -0.79 12.49
CA SER A 68 -6.78 -0.96 11.76
C SER A 68 -7.02 -0.95 10.25
N PHE A 69 -6.00 -0.56 9.52
CA PHE A 69 -6.03 -0.50 8.07
C PHE A 69 -4.64 -0.68 7.47
N THR A 70 -4.62 -1.10 6.21
CA THR A 70 -3.43 -1.12 5.37
C THR A 70 -3.53 0.00 4.32
N ALA A 71 -2.61 0.95 4.35
CA ALA A 71 -2.51 2.02 3.36
C ALA A 71 -1.66 1.58 2.15
N ARG A 72 -2.20 1.76 0.94
CA ARG A 72 -1.56 1.40 -0.33
C ARG A 72 -1.16 2.66 -1.07
N PHE A 73 0.12 3.00 -1.00
CA PHE A 73 0.71 4.16 -1.66
C PHE A 73 1.07 3.83 -3.11
N LEU A 74 0.64 4.66 -4.05
CA LEU A 74 1.04 4.52 -5.45
C LEU A 74 2.45 5.09 -5.65
N VAL A 75 3.45 4.22 -5.75
CA VAL A 75 4.87 4.64 -5.86
C VAL A 75 5.25 4.98 -7.30
N ALA A 76 4.79 4.17 -8.26
CA ALA A 76 5.05 4.37 -9.69
C ALA A 76 3.86 3.87 -10.51
N GLU A 77 3.66 4.48 -11.67
CA GLU A 77 2.75 3.97 -12.70
C GLU A 77 3.58 3.11 -13.65
N ARG A 78 3.18 1.84 -13.82
CA ARG A 78 3.83 0.91 -14.74
C ARG A 78 2.80 0.38 -15.72
N THR A 79 3.22 0.21 -16.96
CA THR A 79 2.44 -0.49 -17.96
C THR A 79 2.44 -1.99 -17.67
N LEU A 80 1.37 -2.68 -18.08
CA LEU A 80 1.29 -4.13 -17.98
C LEU A 80 2.42 -4.82 -18.78
N PHE A 81 2.85 -4.20 -19.88
CA PHE A 81 3.93 -4.72 -20.71
C PHE A 81 5.29 -4.65 -20.00
N GLU A 82 5.61 -3.55 -19.32
CA GLU A 82 6.83 -3.44 -18.49
C GLU A 82 6.83 -4.48 -17.37
N LEU A 83 5.69 -4.68 -16.69
CA LEU A 83 5.55 -5.70 -15.65
C LEU A 83 5.73 -7.13 -16.20
N LEU A 84 5.25 -7.39 -17.41
CA LEU A 84 5.41 -8.69 -18.07
C LEU A 84 6.86 -8.91 -18.51
N TYR A 85 7.47 -7.90 -19.14
CA TYR A 85 8.84 -7.97 -19.64
C TYR A 85 9.84 -8.18 -18.50
N ASP A 86 9.74 -7.41 -17.41
CA ASP A 86 10.59 -7.58 -16.22
C ASP A 86 10.51 -9.02 -15.69
N LYS A 87 9.31 -9.60 -15.59
CA LYS A 87 9.13 -10.99 -15.12
C LYS A 87 9.72 -12.02 -16.07
N LEU A 88 9.66 -11.78 -17.38
CA LEU A 88 10.22 -12.70 -18.37
C LEU A 88 11.75 -12.60 -18.38
N ASP A 89 12.30 -11.39 -18.27
CA ASP A 89 13.75 -11.17 -18.21
C ASP A 89 14.35 -11.76 -16.94
N ASP A 90 13.74 -11.52 -15.77
CA ASP A 90 14.15 -12.13 -14.48
C ASP A 90 14.14 -13.68 -14.54
N TRP A 91 13.20 -14.26 -15.29
CA TRP A 91 13.11 -15.72 -15.44
C TRP A 91 14.11 -16.28 -16.45
N LEU A 92 14.41 -15.52 -17.51
CA LEU A 92 15.26 -15.96 -18.62
C LEU A 92 16.73 -15.56 -18.47
N ASN A 93 17.10 -14.77 -17.45
CA ASN A 93 18.47 -14.33 -17.24
C ASN A 93 19.32 -15.42 -16.55
N PRO A 94 20.20 -16.14 -17.28
CA PRO A 94 20.96 -17.27 -16.73
C PRO A 94 22.06 -16.83 -15.73
N ASN A 95 22.37 -15.52 -15.65
CA ASN A 95 23.41 -14.99 -14.77
C ASN A 95 22.96 -14.81 -13.30
N LEU A 96 21.69 -15.03 -12.96
CA LEU A 96 21.20 -14.96 -11.58
C LEU A 96 21.62 -16.18 -10.72
N SER A 97 22.15 -17.24 -11.35
CA SER A 97 22.59 -18.47 -10.67
C SER A 97 24.06 -18.45 -10.22
N ALA A 98 24.80 -17.37 -10.50
CA ALA A 98 26.25 -17.30 -10.24
C ALA A 98 26.56 -16.36 -9.07
N THR A 99 26.06 -16.70 -7.88
CA THR A 99 26.70 -16.29 -6.63
C THR A 99 26.68 -17.49 -5.70
N SER A 100 27.60 -18.42 -5.96
CA SER A 100 28.11 -19.29 -4.91
C SER A 100 28.61 -18.41 -3.77
N PRO A 101 28.21 -18.63 -2.51
CA PRO A 101 28.95 -18.08 -1.40
C PRO A 101 30.31 -18.81 -1.37
N GLU A 102 31.36 -18.11 -1.77
CA GLU A 102 32.73 -18.50 -1.41
C GLU A 102 32.98 -18.09 0.04
N ILE A 103 33.33 -19.12 0.83
CA ILE A 103 33.92 -19.17 2.19
C ILE A 103 32.94 -18.98 3.35
#